data_AF-A0A392SWI7-F1
#
_entry.id   AF-A0A392SWI7-F1
#
_cell.length_a   1.000
_cell.length_b   1.000
_cell.length_c   1.000
_cell.angle_alpha   90.00
_cell.angle_beta   90.00
_cell.angle_gamma   90.00
#
_symmetry.space_group_name_H-M   'P 1'
#
loop_
_entity.id
_entity.type
_entity.pdbx_description
1 polymer ?
#
loop_
_entity_poly.entity_id
_entity_poly.type
_entity_poly.pdbx_seq_one_letter_code
_entity_poly.pdbx_strand_id
1 'polypeptide(L)' 'NLLEDSEGNPLLDSEGRQKTSAKLVGTKRLLGCKTQEDVDVFFLDMTSATTRLRQAKNAKKKVAAILG' A
#
# COMPACT_ATOMS: atom_id res chain seq x y z
N ASN A 1 5.63 0.60 -0.38
CA ASN A 1 4.62 -0.43 -0.05
C ASN A 1 5.30 -1.47 0.79
N LEU A 2 4.95 -1.61 2.06
CA LEU A 2 5.54 -2.62 2.93
C LEU A 2 5.06 -4.00 2.49
N LEU A 3 6.00 -4.94 2.36
CA LEU A 3 5.69 -6.33 2.03
C LEU A 3 5.45 -7.12 3.31
N GLU A 4 4.39 -7.92 3.28
CA GLU A 4 3.92 -8.75 4.39
C GLU A 4 3.65 -10.16 3.86
N ASP A 5 3.80 -11.17 4.71
CA ASP A 5 3.48 -12.55 4.39
C ASP A 5 1.96 -12.86 4.47
N SER A 6 1.61 -14.13 4.30
CA SER A 6 0.23 -14.61 4.41
C SER A 6 -0.37 -14.44 5.80
N GLU A 7 0.43 -14.23 6.84
CA GLU A 7 0.00 -14.04 8.23
C GLU A 7 -0.02 -12.55 8.62
N GLY A 8 0.64 -11.70 7.85
CA GLY A 8 0.70 -10.24 8.05
C GLY A 8 1.99 -9.78 8.70
N ASN A 9 2.99 -10.64 8.80
CA ASN A 9 4.28 -10.28 9.37
C ASN A 9 5.14 -9.54 8.34
N PRO A 10 5.98 -8.58 8.76
CA PRO A 10 6.94 -7.90 7.89
C PRO A 10 7.88 -8.88 7.18
N LEU A 11 7.93 -8.82 5.85
CA LEU A 11 8.99 -9.51 5.10
C LEU A 11 10.27 -8.69 5.21
N LEU A 12 11.33 -9.27 5.77
CA LEU A 12 12.62 -8.59 5.96
C LEU A 12 13.61 -8.89 4.83
N ASP A 13 14.54 -7.97 4.58
CA ASP A 13 15.70 -8.18 3.73
C ASP A 13 16.89 -8.76 4.51
N SER A 14 18.02 -8.95 3.82
CA SER A 14 19.25 -9.48 4.42
C SER A 14 19.86 -8.57 5.50
N GLU A 15 19.47 -7.30 5.55
CA GLU A 15 19.90 -6.33 6.56
C GLU A 15 18.87 -6.19 7.70
N GLY A 16 17.81 -7.01 7.70
CA GLY A 16 16.74 -6.96 8.68
C GLY A 16 15.75 -5.80 8.49
N ARG A 17 15.80 -5.09 7.37
CA ARG A 17 14.86 -4.00 7.06
C ARG A 17 13.62 -4.55 6.40
N GLN A 18 12.46 -3.95 6.65
CA GLN A 18 11.23 -4.37 6.01
C GLN A 18 11.29 -4.11 4.51
N LYS A 19 11.14 -5.18 3.73
CA LYS A 19 11.09 -5.14 2.28
C LYS A 19 9.94 -4.26 1.82
N THR A 20 10.22 -3.53 0.75
CA THR A 20 9.23 -2.73 0.06
C THR A 20 9.10 -3.16 -1.39
N SER A 21 7.90 -3.09 -1.94
CA SER A 21 7.73 -3.12 -3.40
C SER A 21 7.82 -1.71 -3.96
N ALA A 22 8.47 -1.61 -5.12
CA ALA A 22 8.43 -0.41 -5.94
C ALA A 22 6.98 -0.12 -6.34
N LYS A 23 6.51 1.09 -6.07
CA LYS A 23 5.24 1.57 -6.61
C LYS A 23 5.50 2.15 -7.99
N LEU A 24 4.90 1.56 -9.03
CA LEU A 24 4.83 2.21 -10.33
C LEU A 24 3.89 3.42 -10.21
N VAL A 25 4.40 4.58 -10.58
CA VAL A 25 3.63 5.83 -10.55
C VAL A 25 3.09 6.07 -11.95
N GLY A 26 1.81 6.43 -12.06
CA GLY A 26 1.20 6.81 -13.34
C GLY A 26 1.75 8.14 -13.84
N THR A 27 2.93 8.13 -14.46
CA THR A 27 3.69 9.33 -14.87
C THR A 27 2.89 10.25 -15.79
N LYS A 28 2.04 9.71 -16.67
CA LYS A 28 1.13 10.50 -17.51
C LYS A 28 0.14 11.35 -16.70
N ARG A 29 -0.44 10.79 -15.63
CA ARG A 29 -1.35 11.54 -14.74
C ARG A 29 -0.56 12.58 -13.94
N LEU A 30 0.61 12.19 -13.42
CA LEU A 30 1.47 13.10 -12.66
C LEU A 30 1.94 14.30 -13.50
N LEU A 31 2.39 14.07 -14.73
CA LEU A 31 2.77 15.14 -15.67
C LEU A 31 1.58 15.99 -16.12
N GLY A 32 0.34 15.50 -15.97
CA GLY A 32 -0.88 16.21 -16.28
C GLY A 32 -1.40 17.12 -15.16
N CYS A 33 -0.85 17.00 -13.94
CA CYS A 33 -1.18 17.88 -12.81
C CYS A 33 -0.73 19.31 -13.11
N LYS A 34 -1.63 20.28 -12.95
CA LYS A 34 -1.34 21.71 -13.26
C LYS A 34 -1.15 22.54 -12.01
N THR A 35 -1.69 22.10 -10.88
CA THR A 35 -1.58 22.79 -9.59
C THR A 35 -1.03 21.87 -8.51
N GLN A 36 -0.67 22.46 -7.36
CA GLN A 36 -0.21 21.70 -6.20
C GLN A 36 -1.33 20.79 -5.67
N GLU A 37 -2.57 21.26 -5.69
CA GLU A 37 -3.74 20.49 -5.27
C GLU A 37 -3.94 19.23 -6.14
N ASP A 38 -3.70 19.33 -7.46
CA ASP A 38 -3.78 18.17 -8.36
C ASP A 38 -2.74 17.09 -7.99
N VAL A 39 -1.54 17.52 -7.60
CA VAL A 39 -0.44 16.63 -7.17
C VAL A 39 -0.79 15.97 -5.84
N ASP A 40 -1.31 16.74 -4.90
CA ASP A 40 -1.70 16.24 -3.58
C ASP A 40 -2.83 15.21 -3.68
N VAL A 41 -3.86 15.49 -4.50
CA VAL A 41 -4.95 14.54 -4.79
C VAL A 41 -4.40 13.28 -5.46
N PHE A 42 -3.48 13.41 -6.42
CA PHE A 42 -2.86 12.25 -7.08
C PHE A 42 -2.15 11.33 -6.08
N PHE A 43 -1.33 11.88 -5.18
CA PHE A 43 -0.62 11.09 -4.18
C PHE A 43 -1.55 10.56 -3.08
N LEU A 44 -2.60 11.30 -2.73
CA LEU A 44 -3.63 10.86 -1.79
C LEU A 44 -4.41 9.67 -2.34
N ASP A 45 -4.85 9.70 -3.60
CA ASP A 45 -5.49 8.57 -4.28
C ASP A 45 -4.58 7.33 -4.28
N MET A 46 -3.32 7.53 -4.65
CA MET A 46 -2.31 6.47 -4.74
C MET A 46 -2.00 5.84 -3.37
N THR A 47 -2.09 6.62 -2.29
CA THR A 47 -1.87 6.16 -0.91
C THR A 47 -3.12 5.55 -0.29
N SER A 48 -4.29 6.17 -0.47
CA SER A 48 -5.56 5.73 0.10
C SER A 48 -6.00 4.37 -0.43
N ALA A 49 -5.82 4.10 -1.73
CA ALA A 49 -6.11 2.80 -2.33
C ALA A 49 -5.29 1.68 -1.67
N THR A 50 -4.00 1.93 -1.41
CA THR A 50 -3.14 0.95 -0.73
C THR A 50 -3.52 0.76 0.74
N THR A 51 -3.90 1.83 1.45
CA THR A 51 -4.36 1.74 2.84
C THR A 51 -5.66 0.95 2.96
N ARG A 52 -6.65 1.23 2.09
CA ARG A 52 -7.93 0.51 2.05
C ARG A 52 -7.74 -0.98 1.72
N LEU A 53 -6.87 -1.31 0.77
CA LEU A 53 -6.54 -2.71 0.45
C LEU A 53 -5.94 -3.45 1.64
N ARG A 54 -5.01 -2.82 2.38
CA ARG A 54 -4.43 -3.39 3.60
C ARG A 54 -5.50 -3.62 4.67
N GLN A 55 -6.35 -2.63 4.93
CA GLN A 55 -7.44 -2.75 5.90
C GLN A 55 -8.40 -3.89 5.53
N ALA A 56 -8.81 -4.00 4.27
CA ALA A 56 -9.68 -5.08 3.81
C ALA A 56 -9.05 -6.47 3.97
N LYS A 57 -7.76 -6.62 3.64
CA LYS A 57 -7.01 -7.87 3.84
C LYS A 57 -6.94 -8.25 5.32
N ASN A 58 -6.65 -7.27 6.19
CA ASN A 58 -6.54 -7.51 7.63
C ASN A 58 -7.91 -7.83 8.28
N ALA A 59 -8.98 -7.18 7.84
CA ALA A 59 -10.34 -7.50 8.27
C ALA A 59 -10.72 -8.94 7.89
N LYS A 60 -10.41 -9.38 6.66
CA LYS A 60 -10.66 -10.76 6.20
C LYS A 60 -9.87 -11.79 7.02
N LYS A 61 -8.58 -11.52 7.31
CA LYS A 61 -7.75 -12.40 8.17
C LYS A 61 -8.31 -12.49 9.59
N LYS A 62 -8.72 -11.36 10.19
CA LYS A 62 -9.30 -11.34 11.54
C LYS A 62 -10.59 -12.18 11.61
N VAL A 63 -11.45 -12.10 10.60
CA VAL A 63 -12.67 -12.91 10.54
C VAL A 63 -12.35 -14.41 10.38
N ALA A 64 -11.38 -14.76 9.53
CA ALA A 64 -10.96 -16.15 9.34
C ALA A 64 -10.34 -16.76 10.61
N ALA A 65 -9.58 -15.99 11.38
CA ALA A 65 -8.97 -16.43 12.64
C ALA A 65 -9.96 -16.54 13.82
N ILE A 66 -11.14 -15.91 13.73
CA ILE A 66 -12.19 -15.98 14.76
C ILE A 66 -13.16 -17.15 14.49
N LEU A 67 -13.23 -17.63 13.24
CA LEU A 67 -14.15 -18.69 12.80
C LEU A 67 -13.49 -20.08 12.66
N GLY A 68 -12.19 -20.19 12.91
CA GLY A 68 -11.46 -21.46 12.99
C GLY A 68 -11.12 -21.80 14.44
#